data_AF-A0A1V5UYN7-F1
#
_entry.id   AF-A0A1V5UYN7-F1
#
_cell.length_a   1.000
_cell.length_b   1.000
_cell.length_c   1.000
_cell.angle_alpha   90.00
_cell.angle_beta   90.00
_cell.angle_gamma   90.00
#
_symmetry.space_group_name_H-M   'P 1'
#
loop_
_entity.id
_entity.type
_entity.pdbx_description
1 polymer ?
#
loop_
_entity_poly.entity_id
_entity_poly.type
_entity_poly.pdbx_seq_one_letter_code
_entity_poly.pdbx_strand_id
1 'polypeptide(L)'
;MRNFGTACPWIFGDTDCGYDAEATALADQALDADSTATLILDSARTEADDYWRDGIIEITSGTLSGERRRILSSTEGEITLERPLPGIPAAGVTYDIAQGCDKSWDTCGDRFDNQSEFGGFVSLPAEILKT
;
A
#
# COMPACT_ATOMS: atom_id res chain seq x y z
N MET A 1 8.99 -23.67 3.15
CA MET A 1 8.47 -24.00 4.51
C MET A 1 7.28 -23.08 4.74
N ARG A 2 6.06 -23.61 4.88
CA ARG A 2 4.87 -22.78 5.16
C ARG A 2 4.98 -22.25 6.59
N ASN A 3 4.89 -20.94 6.76
CA ASN A 3 4.86 -20.32 8.08
C ASN A 3 3.42 -20.47 8.64
N PHE A 4 3.28 -21.02 9.85
CA PHE A 4 1.98 -21.15 10.50
C PHE A 4 1.73 -19.89 11.34
N GLY A 5 0.93 -18.97 10.81
CA GLY A 5 0.59 -17.71 11.47
C GLY A 5 -0.78 -17.20 11.04
N THR A 6 -1.32 -16.24 11.80
CA THR A 6 -2.61 -15.64 11.49
C THR A 6 -2.56 -14.72 10.26
N ALA A 7 -1.42 -14.06 10.03
CA ALA A 7 -1.20 -13.24 8.85
C ALA A 7 -1.03 -14.09 7.59
N CYS A 8 -1.56 -13.59 6.46
CA CYS A 8 -1.35 -14.17 5.14
C CYS A 8 0.15 -14.14 4.78
N PRO A 9 0.77 -15.29 4.44
CA PRO A 9 2.19 -15.36 4.10
C PRO A 9 2.49 -15.00 2.64
N TRP A 10 1.47 -14.85 1.78
CA TRP A 10 1.63 -14.56 0.35
C TRP A 10 2.14 -13.15 0.09
N ILE A 11 2.87 -12.97 -1.00
CA ILE A 11 3.18 -11.64 -1.50
C ILE A 11 1.90 -11.09 -2.12
N PHE A 12 1.57 -9.82 -1.83
CA PHE A 12 0.35 -9.25 -2.37
C PHE A 12 0.49 -9.13 -3.89
N GLY A 13 -0.45 -9.69 -4.65
CA GLY A 13 -0.36 -9.72 -6.11
C GLY A 13 0.34 -10.94 -6.72
N ASP A 14 0.92 -11.84 -5.91
CA ASP A 14 1.59 -13.03 -6.45
C ASP A 14 0.59 -14.13 -6.85
N THR A 15 1.12 -15.20 -7.46
CA THR A 15 0.31 -16.34 -7.91
C THR A 15 -0.41 -17.07 -6.76
N ASP A 16 0.14 -17.07 -5.54
CA ASP A 16 -0.49 -17.70 -4.38
C ASP A 16 -1.58 -16.80 -3.77
N CYS A 17 -1.44 -15.48 -3.89
CA CYS A 17 -2.44 -14.49 -3.51
C CYS A 17 -3.59 -14.45 -4.51
N GLY A 18 -3.32 -14.56 -5.81
CA GLY A 18 -4.34 -14.60 -6.87
C GLY A 18 -5.03 -13.25 -7.19
N TYR A 19 -4.86 -12.22 -6.35
CA TYR A 19 -5.34 -10.87 -6.63
C TYR A 19 -4.46 -10.18 -7.67
N ASP A 20 -5.05 -9.51 -8.67
CA ASP A 20 -4.29 -8.73 -9.66
C ASP A 20 -4.01 -7.31 -9.13
N ALA A 21 -2.92 -7.16 -8.37
CA ALA A 21 -2.55 -5.87 -7.78
C ALA A 21 -2.17 -4.82 -8.84
N GLU A 22 -1.59 -5.25 -9.95
CA GLU A 22 -1.10 -4.37 -11.03
C GLU A 22 -2.27 -3.71 -11.77
N ALA A 23 -3.43 -4.36 -11.88
CA ALA A 23 -4.62 -3.79 -12.51
C ALA A 23 -5.13 -2.50 -11.83
N THR A 24 -4.75 -2.26 -10.56
CA THR A 24 -5.15 -1.08 -9.79
C THR A 24 -4.01 -0.10 -9.53
N ALA A 25 -2.77 -0.45 -9.91
CA ALA A 25 -1.64 0.44 -9.76
C ALA A 25 -1.76 1.61 -10.75
N LEU A 26 -1.33 2.79 -10.32
CA LEU A 26 -1.28 3.98 -11.15
C LEU A 26 0.17 4.40 -11.33
N ALA A 27 0.56 4.65 -12.58
CA ALA A 27 1.89 5.13 -12.95
C ALA A 27 1.84 6.55 -13.49
N ASP A 28 2.97 7.25 -13.46
CA ASP A 28 3.15 8.60 -14.03
C ASP A 28 2.15 9.64 -13.47
N GLN A 29 1.81 9.51 -12.19
CA GLN A 29 0.98 10.49 -11.47
C GLN A 29 1.84 11.68 -11.06
N ALA A 30 1.24 12.86 -10.85
CA ALA A 30 1.97 14.09 -10.59
C ALA A 30 1.59 14.68 -9.24
N LEU A 31 2.60 15.08 -8.46
CA LEU A 31 2.41 15.74 -7.17
C LEU A 31 1.92 17.18 -7.35
N ASP A 32 0.95 17.58 -6.55
CA ASP A 32 0.55 18.99 -6.41
C ASP A 32 1.57 19.77 -5.57
N ALA A 33 1.48 21.09 -5.69
CA ALA A 33 2.21 22.01 -4.82
C ALA A 33 1.85 21.80 -3.34
N ASP A 34 2.70 22.31 -2.46
CA ASP A 34 2.53 22.24 -1.00
C ASP A 34 2.58 20.82 -0.39
N SER A 35 2.89 19.81 -1.21
CA SER A 35 3.35 18.50 -0.71
C SER A 35 4.52 18.67 0.25
N THR A 36 4.58 17.83 1.28
CA THR A 36 5.63 17.82 2.31
C THR A 36 6.41 16.50 2.27
N ALA A 37 7.37 16.32 3.17
CA ALA A 37 8.10 15.05 3.26
C ALA A 37 7.21 13.88 3.72
N THR A 38 6.08 14.12 4.40
CA THR A 38 5.18 13.07 4.93
C THR A 38 3.77 13.10 4.35
N LEU A 39 3.41 14.15 3.63
CA LEU A 39 2.09 14.34 3.03
C LEU A 39 2.27 14.63 1.55
N ILE A 40 1.69 13.78 0.73
CA ILE A 40 1.64 13.92 -0.72
C ILE A 40 0.26 14.46 -1.08
N LEU A 41 0.23 15.57 -1.80
CA LEU A 41 -0.99 16.15 -2.35
C LEU A 41 -1.09 15.78 -3.83
N ASP A 42 -2.27 15.30 -4.22
CA ASP A 42 -2.63 15.05 -5.62
C ASP A 42 -4.16 15.10 -5.73
N SER A 43 -4.68 16.26 -6.08
CA SER A 43 -6.12 16.54 -6.22
C SER A 43 -6.81 15.73 -7.34
N ALA A 44 -6.07 15.00 -8.19
CA ALA A 44 -6.65 14.06 -9.14
C ALA A 44 -7.02 12.71 -8.48
N ARG A 45 -6.58 12.46 -7.23
CA ARG A 45 -6.96 11.28 -6.46
C ARG A 45 -8.35 11.45 -5.87
N THR A 46 -9.23 10.51 -6.22
CA THR A 46 -10.67 10.51 -5.90
C THR A 46 -11.13 9.20 -5.25
N GLU A 47 -10.17 8.32 -4.94
CA GLU A 47 -10.42 7.05 -4.30
C GLU A 47 -10.93 7.25 -2.86
N ALA A 48 -11.66 6.26 -2.34
CA ALA A 48 -12.20 6.32 -0.98
C ALA A 48 -11.10 6.34 0.09
N ASP A 49 -11.49 6.72 1.31
CA ASP A 49 -10.59 6.70 2.47
C ASP A 49 -9.88 5.35 2.61
N ASP A 50 -8.57 5.43 2.86
CA ASP A 50 -7.62 4.33 3.02
C ASP A 50 -7.52 3.35 1.84
N TYR A 51 -8.00 3.74 0.65
CA TYR A 51 -7.79 2.95 -0.57
C TYR A 51 -6.31 2.64 -0.84
N TRP A 52 -5.39 3.56 -0.53
CA TRP A 52 -3.96 3.36 -0.73
C TRP A 52 -3.19 2.86 0.51
N ARG A 53 -3.88 2.68 1.65
CA ARG A 53 -3.26 2.23 2.90
C ARG A 53 -2.50 0.91 2.72
N ASP A 54 -1.35 0.80 3.39
CA ASP A 54 -0.40 -0.31 3.32
C ASP A 54 0.27 -0.49 1.95
N GLY A 55 -0.12 0.33 0.97
CA GLY A 55 0.48 0.43 -0.35
C GLY A 55 1.84 1.09 -0.35
N ILE A 56 2.38 1.24 -1.55
CA ILE A 56 3.68 1.87 -1.79
C ILE A 56 3.48 3.01 -2.77
N ILE A 57 4.08 4.15 -2.43
CA ILE A 57 4.35 5.23 -3.37
C ILE A 57 5.84 5.24 -3.71
N GLU A 58 6.16 5.42 -4.98
CA GLU A 58 7.51 5.52 -5.52
C GLU A 58 7.65 6.81 -6.31
N ILE A 59 8.59 7.67 -5.92
CA ILE A 59 8.88 8.88 -6.67
C ILE A 59 9.70 8.50 -7.91
N THR A 60 9.22 8.83 -9.10
CA THR A 60 9.82 8.40 -10.37
C THR A 60 10.63 9.48 -11.07
N SER A 61 10.52 10.75 -10.67
CA SER A 61 11.33 11.84 -11.23
C SER A 61 11.80 12.87 -10.19
N GLY A 62 12.53 13.89 -10.64
CA GLY A 62 13.07 14.94 -9.78
C GLY A 62 14.20 14.48 -8.87
N THR A 63 14.50 15.27 -7.85
CA THR A 63 15.65 15.07 -6.94
C THR A 63 15.46 13.91 -5.96
N LEU A 64 14.23 13.45 -5.77
CA LEU A 64 13.87 12.36 -4.87
C LEU A 64 13.55 11.05 -5.63
N SER A 65 13.86 10.98 -6.92
CA SER A 65 13.61 9.78 -7.74
C SER A 65 14.24 8.53 -7.13
N GLY A 66 13.47 7.44 -7.10
CA GLY A 66 13.82 6.16 -6.48
C GLY A 66 13.45 6.05 -4.99
N GLU A 67 12.99 7.13 -4.35
CA GLU A 67 12.49 7.07 -2.99
C GLU A 67 11.12 6.36 -2.94
N ARG A 68 11.01 5.35 -2.07
CA ARG A 68 9.80 4.55 -1.88
C ARG A 68 9.32 4.66 -0.44
N ARG A 69 8.01 4.85 -0.22
CA ARG A 69 7.41 4.89 1.13
C ARG A 69 6.16 4.04 1.20
N ARG A 70 5.95 3.45 2.38
CA ARG A 70 4.65 2.89 2.75
C ARG A 70 3.68 4.00 3.02
N ILE A 71 2.44 3.76 2.64
CA ILE A 71 1.32 4.67 2.85
C ILE A 71 0.66 4.31 4.17
N LEU A 72 0.63 5.29 5.08
CA LEU A 72 0.02 5.15 6.40
C LEU A 72 -1.51 5.27 6.32
N SER A 73 -1.99 6.22 5.52
CA SER A 73 -3.41 6.48 5.28
C SER A 73 -3.58 7.30 4.01
N SER A 74 -4.78 7.31 3.46
CA SER A 74 -5.14 8.16 2.32
C SER A 74 -6.58 8.66 2.43
N THR A 75 -6.84 9.86 1.96
CA THR A 75 -8.19 10.39 1.71
C THR A 75 -8.21 11.01 0.32
N GLU A 76 -9.36 11.52 -0.12
CA GLU A 76 -9.43 12.28 -1.37
C GLU A 76 -8.37 13.39 -1.40
N GLY A 77 -7.54 13.42 -2.45
CA GLY A 77 -6.49 14.42 -2.63
C GLY A 77 -5.23 14.29 -1.76
N GLU A 78 -5.21 13.42 -0.74
CA GLU A 78 -4.17 13.41 0.28
C GLU A 78 -3.66 11.99 0.59
N ILE A 79 -2.34 11.80 0.52
CA ILE A 79 -1.68 10.53 0.83
C ILE A 79 -0.63 10.77 1.93
N THR A 80 -0.82 10.16 3.09
CA THR A 80 0.11 10.28 4.22
C THR A 80 1.10 9.12 4.23
N LEU A 81 2.39 9.43 4.34
CA LEU A 81 3.48 8.46 4.32
C LEU A 81 3.84 8.01 5.74
N GLU A 82 4.15 6.72 5.91
CA GLU A 82 4.56 6.15 7.20
C GLU A 82 5.88 6.74 7.71
N ARG A 83 6.77 7.13 6.79
CA ARG A 83 8.04 7.80 7.12
C ARG A 83 8.29 8.95 6.15
N PRO A 84 8.97 10.01 6.61
CA PRO A 84 9.30 11.14 5.74
C PRO A 84 10.21 10.72 4.58
N LEU A 85 10.02 11.36 3.43
CA LEU A 85 11.00 11.46 2.36
C LEU A 85 12.26 12.21 2.87
N PRO A 86 13.44 12.01 2.26
CA PRO A 86 14.67 12.68 2.71
C PRO A 86 14.68 14.19 2.40
N GLY A 87 13.68 14.68 1.65
CA GLY A 87 13.43 16.08 1.37
C GLY A 87 11.97 16.32 0.99
N ILE A 88 11.63 17.57 0.71
CA ILE A 88 10.29 17.95 0.22
C ILE A 88 10.28 17.79 -1.31
N PRO A 89 9.36 17.00 -1.89
CA PRO A 89 9.25 16.90 -3.33
C PRO A 89 8.76 18.22 -3.94
N ALA A 90 9.25 18.55 -5.14
CA ALA A 90 8.74 19.69 -5.87
C ALA A 90 7.40 19.36 -6.55
N ALA A 91 6.56 20.37 -6.76
CA ALA A 91 5.34 20.25 -7.54
C ALA A 91 5.64 19.73 -8.96
N GLY A 92 4.77 18.88 -9.49
CA GLY A 92 4.90 18.27 -10.82
C GLY A 92 5.92 17.14 -10.91
N VAL A 93 6.60 16.78 -9.81
CA VAL A 93 7.37 15.54 -9.74
C VAL A 93 6.41 14.36 -9.89
N THR A 94 6.85 13.38 -10.67
CA THR A 94 6.05 12.18 -10.96
C THR A 94 6.26 11.09 -9.91
N TYR A 95 5.23 10.28 -9.73
CA TYR A 95 5.25 9.11 -8.85
C TYR A 95 4.37 7.98 -9.41
N ASP A 96 4.68 6.77 -8.97
CA ASP A 96 3.85 5.58 -9.15
C ASP A 96 3.29 5.17 -7.78
N ILE A 97 2.08 4.61 -7.77
CA ILE A 97 1.39 4.20 -6.55
C ILE A 97 0.67 2.87 -6.76
N ALA A 98 0.82 1.97 -5.79
CA ALA A 98 0.19 0.67 -5.79
C ALA A 98 -0.45 0.39 -4.44
N GLN A 99 -1.58 -0.32 -4.44
CA GLN A 99 -2.23 -0.79 -3.23
C GLN A 99 -1.36 -1.80 -2.48
N GLY A 100 -1.66 -1.95 -1.19
CA GLY A 100 -1.05 -2.97 -0.35
C GLY A 100 -2.07 -3.61 0.57
N CYS A 101 -1.62 -4.65 1.27
CA CYS A 101 -2.44 -5.46 2.15
C CYS A 101 -1.68 -5.69 3.46
N ASP A 102 -2.34 -5.45 4.58
CA ASP A 102 -1.84 -5.69 5.94
C ASP A 102 -1.78 -7.16 6.33
N LYS A 103 -2.12 -8.06 5.40
CA LYS A 103 -2.11 -9.52 5.54
C LYS A 103 -3.18 -10.06 6.49
N SER A 104 -4.18 -9.26 6.87
CA SER A 104 -5.31 -9.71 7.69
C SER A 104 -6.41 -10.38 6.85
N TRP A 105 -7.20 -11.22 7.51
CA TRP A 105 -8.37 -11.89 6.90
C TRP A 105 -9.45 -10.89 6.47
N ASP A 106 -9.73 -9.91 7.34
CA ASP A 106 -10.77 -8.91 7.11
C ASP A 106 -10.43 -8.05 5.89
N THR A 107 -9.22 -7.48 5.83
CA THR A 107 -8.75 -6.71 4.65
C THR A 107 -8.80 -7.55 3.37
N CYS A 108 -8.46 -8.84 3.43
CA CYS A 108 -8.50 -9.74 2.27
C CYS A 108 -9.92 -9.88 1.68
N GLY A 109 -10.97 -9.81 2.51
CA GLY A 109 -12.35 -9.84 2.04
C GLY A 109 -12.90 -8.46 1.74
N ASP A 110 -12.79 -7.55 2.69
CA ASP A 110 -13.46 -6.25 2.64
C ASP A 110 -12.90 -5.33 1.54
N ARG A 111 -11.57 -5.35 1.32
CA ARG A 111 -10.93 -4.53 0.28
C ARG A 111 -10.75 -5.25 -1.05
N PHE A 112 -10.57 -6.58 -1.03
CA PHE A 112 -10.11 -7.31 -2.22
C PHE A 112 -11.04 -8.46 -2.68
N ASP A 113 -12.09 -8.78 -1.91
CA ASP A 113 -13.00 -9.90 -2.18
C ASP A 113 -12.25 -11.23 -2.48
N ASN A 114 -11.15 -11.47 -1.76
CA ASN A 114 -10.18 -12.51 -2.07
C ASN A 114 -9.92 -13.48 -0.89
N GLN A 115 -10.90 -13.66 -0.01
CA GLN A 115 -10.77 -14.55 1.15
C GLN A 115 -10.54 -16.02 0.77
N SER A 116 -10.97 -16.45 -0.43
CA SER A 116 -10.77 -17.82 -0.91
C SER A 116 -9.30 -18.20 -1.09
N GLU A 117 -8.45 -17.23 -1.41
CA GLU A 117 -7.00 -17.42 -1.61
C GLU A 117 -6.17 -17.04 -0.36
N PHE A 118 -6.83 -16.76 0.77
CA PHE A 118 -6.13 -16.40 2.00
C PHE A 118 -5.25 -17.55 2.51
N GLY A 119 -3.93 -17.30 2.60
CA GLY A 119 -2.96 -18.30 3.01
C GLY A 119 -2.70 -18.44 4.50
N GLY A 120 -3.22 -17.50 5.31
CA GLY A 120 -3.07 -17.51 6.76
C GLY A 120 -4.10 -18.40 7.46
N PHE A 121 -4.06 -18.42 8.78
CA PHE A 121 -5.02 -19.14 9.60
C PHE A 121 -5.88 -18.16 10.40
N VAL A 122 -7.20 -18.14 10.14
CA VAL A 122 -8.16 -17.25 10.83
C VAL A 122 -8.16 -17.47 12.35
N SER A 123 -7.93 -18.71 12.78
CA SER A 123 -7.79 -19.04 14.19
C SER A 123 -6.69 -20.08 14.37
N LEU A 124 -5.79 -19.82 15.32
CA LEU A 124 -4.79 -20.76 15.80
C LEU A 124 -4.95 -20.91 17.32
N PRO A 125 -4.83 -22.14 17.85
CA PRO A 125 -4.69 -22.34 19.28
C PRO A 125 -3.51 -21.54 19.85
N ALA A 126 -3.66 -21.05 21.08
CA ALA A 126 -2.66 -20.19 21.73
C ALA A 126 -1.30 -20.88 21.91
N GLU A 127 -1.28 -22.21 22.02
CA GLU A 127 -0.07 -23.02 22.19
C GLU A 127 0.83 -23.02 20.94
N ILE A 128 0.27 -22.69 19.77
CA ILE A 128 0.96 -22.66 18.48
C ILE A 128 1.46 -21.24 18.15
N LEU A 129 0.83 -20.21 18.73
CA LEU A 129 1.29 -18.83 18.59
C LEU A 129 2.61 -18.64 19.35
N LYS A 130 3.73 -18.66 18.64
CA LYS A 130 5.01 -18.20 19.20
C LYS A 130 4.94 -16.69 19.34
N THR A 131 4.69 -16.22 20.56
CA THR A 131 4.89 -14.82 20.97
C THR A 131 6.36 -14.43 20.96
#